data_AF-A0A848C296-F1
#
_entry.id   AF-A0A848C296-F1
#
_cell.length_a   1.000
_cell.length_b   1.000
_cell.length_c   1.000
_cell.angle_alpha   90.00
_cell.angle_beta   90.00
_cell.angle_gamma   90.00
#
_symmetry.space_group_name_H-M   'P 1'
#
loop_
_entity.id
_entity.type
_entity.pdbx_description
1 polymer ?
#
loop_
_entity_poly.entity_id
_entity_poly.type
_entity_poly.pdbx_seq_one_letter_code
_entity_poly.pdbx_strand_id
1 'polypeptide(L)'
;MKKYILSFFTLVIMIFYVGCGNKKSSTHYRPSYNQNVGRDGRISYFSKYGYPTPDVTYTDNFPYLRDSSHLTNGRFIGKSEKDFIMFFRNSKMQGYGDNSSYWRWTYEIDSSDYAKSINKVLPTINKSFVFTLEKNRWVRKPIKSNPVGRLKDIIVLERGKSGVITYLLIKGSNGEYLLRGEYTIRKVLGLAKYNVGKKVELKLAKGGDRKYTSTKYNPPLLPSGFFAIEKKGGDFVVYGGGFGHGSGMSQYGAYDLSKNYGKNFKEILNFYYKDIEIKNMYSLPGVGREIRIGLTTSNMSSLNHEVVTIKTDAKSDLVNSWMRITLKKGDEVKIVPKSSKMYVYINGKKRAETKEKVELRSSNNRFTITSIRRAHKNPTYRGTLEVKLSQTASSRLNLINEVFIEDYLLQVVPSEMPRSFGIEALKAQAVAARTYALSDYLKGRYRAQGFHVTDNTMSQVYNNTHENPETREAVKKTYGLVMLYKGKPIDAKYYSTSCGFGASAVTVW
;
A
#
# COMPACT_ATOMS: atom_id res chain seq x y z
N MET A 1 42.17 27.19 -58.08
CA MET A 1 42.48 26.27 -59.20
C MET A 1 41.24 25.48 -59.58
N LYS A 2 41.26 24.73 -60.69
CA LYS A 2 40.21 23.88 -61.33
C LYS A 2 39.17 23.32 -60.32
N LYS A 3 37.84 23.41 -60.53
CA LYS A 3 36.97 22.77 -61.58
C LYS A 3 37.21 21.24 -61.65
N TYR A 4 36.23 20.35 -61.82
CA TYR A 4 35.02 20.30 -62.70
C TYR A 4 33.80 19.71 -61.92
N ILE A 5 32.50 20.01 -62.15
CA ILE A 5 31.62 19.87 -63.36
C ILE A 5 31.38 18.37 -63.68
N LEU A 6 30.18 17.78 -63.86
CA LEU A 6 28.73 18.19 -63.80
C LEU A 6 27.88 16.85 -63.66
N SER A 7 26.54 16.68 -63.75
CA SER A 7 25.34 17.49 -64.09
C SER A 7 24.01 16.76 -63.71
N PHE A 8 22.87 17.44 -63.94
CA PHE A 8 21.54 16.97 -64.40
C PHE A 8 20.54 16.31 -63.41
N PHE A 9 19.21 16.52 -63.51
CA PHE A 9 18.37 17.24 -64.50
C PHE A 9 17.36 18.23 -63.87
N THR A 10 16.73 19.06 -64.72
CA THR A 10 15.67 20.08 -64.53
C THR A 10 14.60 19.79 -63.46
N LEU A 11 14.10 20.74 -62.66
CA LEU A 11 13.48 22.07 -62.96
C LEU A 11 12.04 21.98 -63.54
N VAL A 12 11.06 22.43 -62.74
CA VAL A 12 9.81 23.06 -63.21
C VAL A 12 9.55 24.27 -62.31
N ILE A 13 9.15 25.41 -62.90
CA ILE A 13 8.82 26.66 -62.19
C ILE A 13 7.46 27.17 -62.66
N MET A 14 6.58 27.49 -61.70
CA MET A 14 5.49 28.47 -61.85
C MET A 14 5.16 28.98 -60.44
N ILE A 15 5.41 30.22 -60.00
CA ILE A 15 5.13 31.59 -60.51
C ILE A 15 3.67 32.03 -60.33
N PHE A 16 3.47 32.81 -59.24
CA PHE A 16 2.47 33.86 -58.97
C PHE A 16 0.97 33.53 -59.19
N TYR A 17 0.11 33.75 -58.19
CA TYR A 17 -0.34 35.12 -57.87
C TYR A 17 -0.72 35.34 -56.39
N VAL A 18 -0.71 36.61 -55.96
CA VAL A 18 -1.25 37.06 -54.66
C VAL A 18 -2.69 37.54 -54.84
N GLY A 19 -3.60 37.09 -53.98
CA GLY A 19 -5.01 37.52 -54.00
C GLY A 19 -5.62 37.65 -52.60
N CYS A 20 -5.68 38.86 -52.08
CA CYS A 20 -6.45 39.15 -50.87
C CYS A 20 -7.95 39.21 -51.19
N GLY A 21 -8.75 38.33 -50.60
CA GLY A 21 -10.21 38.29 -50.81
C GLY A 21 -10.96 37.71 -49.60
N ASN A 22 -11.56 38.58 -48.79
CA ASN A 22 -12.31 38.18 -47.60
C ASN A 22 -13.63 37.46 -47.95
N LYS A 23 -13.75 36.18 -47.60
CA LYS A 23 -15.05 35.55 -47.30
C LYS A 23 -14.96 34.72 -46.02
N LYS A 24 -15.89 34.97 -45.10
CA LYS A 24 -16.01 34.23 -43.84
C LYS A 24 -16.54 32.82 -44.11
N SER A 25 -15.84 31.79 -43.64
CA SER A 25 -16.51 30.58 -43.16
C SER A 25 -15.87 30.16 -41.83
N SER A 26 -16.69 29.96 -40.81
CA SER A 26 -16.23 29.72 -39.44
C SER A 26 -16.14 28.22 -39.16
N THR A 27 -15.06 27.58 -39.59
CA THR A 27 -14.70 26.22 -39.17
C THR A 27 -14.27 26.22 -37.71
N HIS A 28 -15.26 26.29 -36.80
CA HIS A 28 -15.06 26.21 -35.35
C HIS A 28 -14.53 24.83 -34.94
N TYR A 29 -13.22 24.62 -35.05
CA TYR A 29 -12.54 23.57 -34.32
C TYR A 29 -12.57 23.93 -32.82
N ARG A 30 -13.63 23.51 -32.14
CA ARG A 30 -13.72 23.54 -30.68
C ARG A 30 -13.01 22.30 -30.13
N PRO A 31 -11.76 22.39 -29.62
CA PRO A 31 -11.25 21.33 -28.77
C PRO A 31 -12.14 21.27 -27.52
N SER A 32 -12.71 20.10 -27.23
CA SER A 32 -13.60 19.90 -26.07
C SER A 32 -12.81 19.76 -24.76
N TYR A 33 -12.05 20.81 -24.42
CA TYR A 33 -11.41 20.98 -23.12
C TYR A 33 -12.47 21.10 -22.02
N ASN A 34 -12.87 19.95 -21.48
CA ASN A 34 -13.69 19.87 -20.27
C ASN A 34 -12.95 20.56 -19.12
N GLN A 35 -13.57 21.59 -18.54
CA GLN A 35 -12.98 22.48 -17.53
C GLN A 35 -12.51 21.78 -16.23
N ASN A 36 -12.85 20.50 -16.06
CA ASN A 36 -12.60 19.70 -14.86
C ASN A 36 -11.56 18.57 -15.06
N VAL A 37 -10.86 18.50 -16.21
CA VAL A 37 -9.84 17.45 -16.47
C VAL A 37 -8.46 18.07 -16.72
N GLY A 38 -7.48 17.72 -15.88
CA GLY A 38 -6.10 18.19 -15.99
C GLY A 38 -5.36 17.56 -17.18
N ARG A 39 -4.23 18.18 -17.59
CA ARG A 39 -3.35 17.63 -18.65
C ARG A 39 -2.72 16.28 -18.29
N ASP A 40 -2.73 15.91 -17.01
CA ASP A 40 -2.30 14.63 -16.44
C ASP A 40 -3.43 13.60 -16.32
N GLY A 41 -4.65 13.94 -16.75
CA GLY A 41 -5.82 13.06 -16.67
C GLY A 41 -6.47 12.98 -15.29
N ARG A 42 -6.07 13.80 -14.31
CA ARG A 42 -6.80 13.94 -13.03
C ARG A 42 -8.12 14.68 -13.25
N ILE A 43 -9.12 14.33 -12.45
CA ILE A 43 -10.45 14.95 -12.47
C ILE A 43 -10.52 15.89 -11.27
N SER A 44 -10.60 17.20 -11.52
CA SER A 44 -10.53 18.26 -10.52
C SER A 44 -11.80 19.10 -10.51
N TYR A 45 -12.28 19.41 -9.32
CA TYR A 45 -13.46 20.25 -9.08
C TYR A 45 -13.14 21.46 -8.18
N PHE A 46 -11.88 21.75 -7.88
CA PHE A 46 -11.49 22.89 -7.04
C PHE A 46 -12.13 24.20 -7.55
N SER A 47 -11.98 24.48 -8.84
CA SER A 47 -12.59 25.63 -9.54
C SER A 47 -14.12 25.64 -9.43
N LYS A 48 -14.79 24.51 -9.70
CA LYS A 48 -16.25 24.33 -9.60
C LYS A 48 -16.80 24.73 -8.22
N TYR A 49 -16.04 24.49 -7.16
CA TYR A 49 -16.43 24.81 -5.78
C TYR A 49 -15.81 26.12 -5.24
N GLY A 50 -15.17 26.94 -6.10
CA GLY A 50 -14.62 28.24 -5.73
C GLY A 50 -13.31 28.20 -4.94
N TYR A 51 -12.60 27.06 -4.94
CA TYR A 51 -11.33 26.87 -4.24
C TYR A 51 -10.13 26.96 -5.18
N PRO A 52 -8.96 27.41 -4.69
CA PRO A 52 -7.72 27.35 -5.46
C PRO A 52 -7.23 25.90 -5.57
N THR A 53 -6.63 25.53 -6.70
CA THR A 53 -5.94 24.24 -6.83
C THR A 53 -4.70 24.22 -5.93
N PRO A 54 -4.42 23.14 -5.18
CA PRO A 54 -3.20 23.02 -4.38
C PRO A 54 -1.93 23.08 -5.24
N ASP A 55 -0.98 23.91 -4.82
CA ASP A 55 0.34 24.03 -5.44
C ASP A 55 1.20 22.80 -5.11
N VAL A 56 1.15 21.81 -6.00
CA VAL A 56 1.84 20.52 -5.87
C VAL A 56 2.34 20.08 -7.23
N THR A 57 3.66 19.97 -7.37
CA THR A 57 4.30 19.26 -8.47
C THR A 57 4.21 17.75 -8.26
N TYR A 58 3.71 17.03 -9.26
CA TYR A 58 3.62 15.58 -9.27
C TYR A 58 4.74 15.01 -10.14
N THR A 59 5.61 14.19 -9.56
CA THR A 59 6.73 13.54 -10.25
C THR A 59 6.42 12.05 -10.44
N ASP A 60 6.47 11.55 -11.67
CA ASP A 60 6.32 10.11 -11.94
C ASP A 60 7.60 9.35 -11.60
N ASN A 61 7.76 9.10 -10.30
CA ASN A 61 8.86 8.30 -9.74
C ASN A 61 8.63 6.78 -9.92
N PHE A 62 7.48 6.37 -10.50
CA PHE A 62 7.05 4.98 -10.57
C PHE A 62 6.40 4.65 -11.92
N PRO A 63 7.10 4.83 -13.06
CA PRO A 63 6.51 4.70 -14.40
C PRO A 63 6.00 3.29 -14.74
N TYR A 64 6.30 2.29 -13.92
CA TYR A 64 5.79 0.92 -13.98
C TYR A 64 4.46 0.72 -13.20
N LEU A 65 4.09 1.64 -12.31
CA LEU A 65 2.81 1.70 -11.59
C LEU A 65 1.89 2.73 -12.25
N ARG A 66 1.27 2.34 -13.38
CA ARG A 66 0.31 3.15 -14.16
C ARG A 66 -1.13 2.92 -13.70
N ASP A 67 -2.06 3.76 -14.16
CA ASP A 67 -3.48 3.45 -14.06
C ASP A 67 -3.85 2.29 -15.00
N SER A 68 -4.80 1.45 -14.58
CA SER A 68 -5.18 0.23 -15.28
C SER A 68 -6.68 -0.07 -15.12
N SER A 69 -7.33 -0.53 -16.19
CA SER A 69 -8.66 -1.13 -16.09
C SER A 69 -8.53 -2.59 -15.67
N HIS A 70 -9.30 -2.99 -14.67
CA HIS A 70 -9.49 -4.37 -14.24
C HIS A 70 -10.93 -4.86 -14.53
N LEU A 71 -11.76 -4.08 -15.22
CA LEU A 71 -13.04 -4.54 -15.73
C LEU A 71 -12.82 -5.51 -16.90
N THR A 72 -13.60 -6.60 -16.93
CA THR A 72 -13.60 -7.55 -18.05
C THR A 72 -14.37 -6.98 -19.25
N ASN A 73 -15.57 -6.44 -18.99
CA ASN A 73 -16.43 -5.83 -20.00
C ASN A 73 -16.63 -4.33 -19.71
N GLY A 74 -15.80 -3.48 -20.31
CA GLY A 74 -16.04 -2.04 -20.42
C GLY A 74 -14.84 -1.13 -20.10
N ARG A 75 -14.99 0.15 -20.47
CA ARG A 75 -14.11 1.25 -20.05
C ARG A 75 -14.95 2.27 -19.27
N PHE A 76 -14.81 2.31 -17.95
CA PHE A 76 -15.41 3.40 -17.18
C PHE A 76 -14.51 4.63 -17.26
N ILE A 77 -15.05 5.72 -17.79
CA ILE A 77 -14.44 7.05 -17.77
C ILE A 77 -15.44 7.96 -17.03
N GLY A 78 -15.45 7.87 -15.70
CA GLY A 78 -16.24 8.77 -14.86
C GLY A 78 -15.75 10.21 -15.06
N LYS A 79 -16.67 11.15 -15.29
CA LYS A 79 -16.38 12.57 -15.54
C LYS A 79 -17.02 13.49 -14.48
N SER A 80 -17.86 12.92 -13.62
CA SER A 80 -18.59 13.59 -12.55
C SER A 80 -18.76 12.66 -11.35
N GLU A 81 -19.00 13.23 -10.16
CA GLU A 81 -19.32 12.45 -8.96
C GLU A 81 -20.59 11.60 -9.12
N LYS A 82 -21.54 12.02 -9.98
CA LYS A 82 -22.72 11.20 -10.32
C LYS A 82 -22.31 9.89 -10.99
N ASP A 83 -21.31 9.92 -11.87
CA ASP A 83 -20.80 8.72 -12.54
C ASP A 83 -20.14 7.77 -11.53
N PHE A 84 -19.34 8.31 -10.60
CA PHE A 84 -18.72 7.52 -9.54
C PHE A 84 -19.76 6.92 -8.58
N ILE A 85 -20.81 7.66 -8.22
CA ILE A 85 -21.96 7.14 -7.45
C ILE A 85 -22.64 5.99 -8.20
N MET A 86 -22.91 6.13 -9.50
CA MET A 86 -23.51 5.05 -10.31
C MET A 86 -22.59 3.82 -10.43
N PHE A 87 -21.28 4.03 -10.61
CA PHE A 87 -20.27 2.97 -10.71
C PHE A 87 -20.13 2.16 -9.42
N PHE A 88 -20.00 2.82 -8.27
CA PHE A 88 -19.85 2.14 -6.97
C PHE A 88 -21.17 1.57 -6.43
N ARG A 89 -22.34 2.05 -6.89
CA ARG A 89 -23.63 1.40 -6.64
C ARG A 89 -23.82 0.10 -7.44
N ASN A 90 -23.16 -0.05 -8.57
CA ASN A 90 -23.36 -1.19 -9.46
C ASN A 90 -22.54 -2.42 -9.04
N SER A 91 -23.16 -3.31 -8.25
CA SER A 91 -22.62 -4.64 -7.89
C SER A 91 -22.68 -5.67 -9.01
N LYS A 92 -23.53 -5.47 -10.04
CA LYS A 92 -23.59 -6.39 -11.20
C LYS A 92 -22.34 -6.28 -12.10
N MET A 93 -21.55 -5.22 -11.97
CA MET A 93 -20.32 -5.02 -12.76
C MET A 93 -19.25 -6.06 -12.38
N GLN A 94 -18.56 -6.58 -13.40
CA GLN A 94 -17.58 -7.67 -13.27
C GLN A 94 -16.16 -7.25 -13.66
N GLY A 95 -15.17 -8.01 -13.20
CA GLY A 95 -13.75 -7.77 -13.47
C GLY A 95 -12.79 -8.62 -12.63
N TYR A 96 -11.49 -8.44 -12.83
CA TYR A 96 -10.47 -9.20 -12.11
C TYR A 96 -10.43 -8.77 -10.64
N GLY A 97 -10.75 -9.71 -9.74
CA GLY A 97 -10.89 -9.54 -8.31
C GLY A 97 -12.33 -9.31 -7.83
N ASP A 98 -13.32 -9.55 -8.70
CA ASP A 98 -14.75 -9.37 -8.37
C ASP A 98 -15.32 -10.48 -7.50
N ASN A 99 -14.64 -11.62 -7.45
CA ASN A 99 -14.91 -12.76 -6.58
C ASN A 99 -14.81 -12.44 -5.07
N SER A 100 -14.22 -11.29 -4.71
CA SER A 100 -14.03 -10.78 -3.36
C SER A 100 -15.24 -9.96 -2.93
N SER A 101 -15.72 -10.15 -1.70
CA SER A 101 -16.85 -9.36 -1.18
C SER A 101 -16.51 -7.88 -0.94
N TYR A 102 -15.24 -7.48 -1.04
CA TYR A 102 -14.86 -6.06 -1.06
C TYR A 102 -14.97 -5.42 -2.46
N TRP A 103 -15.34 -6.15 -3.52
CA TRP A 103 -15.49 -5.61 -4.88
C TRP A 103 -16.43 -4.40 -4.93
N ARG A 104 -17.56 -4.47 -4.21
CA ARG A 104 -18.39 -3.32 -3.86
C ARG A 104 -18.69 -3.31 -2.36
N TRP A 105 -18.80 -2.12 -1.80
CA TRP A 105 -19.16 -1.92 -0.40
C TRP A 105 -19.94 -0.63 -0.19
N THR A 106 -20.78 -0.60 0.83
CA THR A 106 -21.55 0.59 1.22
C THR A 106 -21.77 0.67 2.72
N TYR A 107 -21.93 1.88 3.24
CA TYR A 107 -22.42 2.15 4.58
C TYR A 107 -23.20 3.46 4.58
N GLU A 108 -23.97 3.66 5.64
CA GLU A 108 -24.79 4.82 5.90
C GLU A 108 -24.48 5.31 7.32
N ILE A 109 -24.33 6.62 7.50
CA ILE A 109 -23.95 7.23 8.77
C ILE A 109 -24.51 8.64 8.91
N ASP A 110 -25.06 8.92 10.08
CA ASP A 110 -25.63 10.20 10.47
C ASP A 110 -24.54 11.28 10.51
N SER A 111 -24.84 12.49 10.04
CA SER A 111 -23.85 13.59 10.04
C SER A 111 -23.31 13.89 11.46
N SER A 112 -24.16 13.74 12.48
CA SER A 112 -23.79 13.95 13.90
C SER A 112 -22.77 12.91 14.39
N ASP A 113 -22.93 11.64 14.03
CA ASP A 113 -22.03 10.55 14.41
C ASP A 113 -20.74 10.54 13.56
N TYR A 114 -20.85 10.93 12.29
CA TYR A 114 -19.67 11.13 11.44
C TYR A 114 -18.80 12.28 11.94
N ALA A 115 -19.43 13.38 12.37
CA ALA A 115 -18.76 14.50 13.03
C ALA A 115 -18.00 14.07 14.30
N LYS A 116 -18.58 13.19 15.15
CA LYS A 116 -17.88 12.64 16.33
C LYS A 116 -16.59 11.93 15.94
N SER A 117 -16.59 11.16 14.84
CA SER A 117 -15.39 10.48 14.37
C SER A 117 -14.35 11.44 13.80
N ILE A 118 -14.75 12.32 12.88
CA ILE A 118 -13.86 13.30 12.24
C ILE A 118 -13.20 14.21 13.29
N ASN A 119 -13.97 14.73 14.25
CA ASN A 119 -13.43 15.62 15.29
C ASN A 119 -12.41 14.93 16.22
N LYS A 120 -12.53 13.62 16.44
CA LYS A 120 -11.56 12.82 17.22
C LYS A 120 -10.33 12.45 16.40
N VAL A 121 -10.50 12.05 15.13
CA VAL A 121 -9.40 11.53 14.31
C VAL A 121 -8.55 12.63 13.69
N LEU A 122 -9.16 13.70 13.18
CA LEU A 122 -8.45 14.72 12.38
C LEU A 122 -7.25 15.36 13.12
N PRO A 123 -7.29 15.66 14.44
CA PRO A 123 -6.11 16.16 15.17
C PRO A 123 -4.94 15.16 15.28
N THR A 124 -5.18 13.86 15.06
CA THR A 124 -4.17 12.78 15.11
C THR A 124 -3.45 12.53 13.78
N ILE A 125 -3.80 13.29 12.74
CA ILE A 125 -3.25 13.14 11.39
C ILE A 125 -1.94 13.91 11.27
N ASN A 126 -1.01 13.39 10.46
CA ASN A 126 0.19 14.13 10.09
C ASN A 126 -0.19 15.40 9.31
N LYS A 127 0.13 16.57 9.90
CA LYS A 127 -0.20 17.91 9.40
C LYS A 127 0.38 18.22 8.01
N SER A 128 1.28 17.39 7.47
CA SER A 128 1.73 17.50 6.07
C SER A 128 0.61 17.23 5.03
N PHE A 129 -0.42 16.47 5.41
CA PHE A 129 -1.53 16.03 4.56
C PHE A 129 -2.89 16.72 4.84
N VAL A 130 -2.92 17.70 5.74
CA VAL A 130 -4.14 18.46 6.10
C VAL A 130 -3.88 19.95 5.94
N PHE A 131 -4.77 20.63 5.23
CA PHE A 131 -4.63 22.05 4.90
C PHE A 131 -5.90 22.83 5.27
N THR A 132 -5.73 24.09 5.65
CA THR A 132 -6.79 25.09 5.85
C THR A 132 -6.66 26.19 4.79
N LEU A 133 -7.76 26.87 4.45
CA LEU A 133 -7.80 27.88 3.40
C LEU A 133 -7.66 29.29 3.99
N GLU A 134 -6.60 30.02 3.63
CA GLU A 134 -6.33 31.38 4.10
C GLU A 134 -5.82 32.28 2.98
N LYS A 135 -6.38 33.49 2.84
CA LYS A 135 -6.02 34.47 1.79
C LYS A 135 -5.94 33.83 0.38
N ASN A 136 -6.91 32.98 0.06
CA ASN A 136 -6.98 32.17 -1.16
C ASN A 136 -5.77 31.24 -1.42
N ARG A 137 -5.13 30.72 -0.35
CA ARG A 137 -4.05 29.71 -0.42
C ARG A 137 -4.27 28.60 0.60
N TRP A 138 -3.87 27.37 0.23
CA TRP A 138 -3.87 26.23 1.15
C TRP A 138 -2.63 26.26 2.04
N VAL A 139 -2.83 26.39 3.35
CA VAL A 139 -1.77 26.45 4.36
C VAL A 139 -1.87 25.29 5.34
N ARG A 140 -0.75 24.90 5.96
CA ARG A 140 -0.71 23.88 7.02
C ARG A 140 -0.69 24.57 8.39
N LYS A 141 -1.61 24.20 9.29
CA LYS A 141 -1.69 24.77 10.64
C LYS A 141 -1.93 23.71 11.72
N PRO A 142 -1.70 24.03 13.00
CA PRO A 142 -2.15 23.20 14.11
C PRO A 142 -3.67 22.99 14.04
N ILE A 143 -4.08 21.72 13.99
CA ILE A 143 -5.50 21.32 14.01
C ILE A 143 -5.99 21.47 15.45
N LYS A 144 -7.06 22.23 15.65
CA LYS A 144 -7.67 22.46 16.98
C LYS A 144 -8.35 21.18 17.50
N SER A 145 -8.62 21.12 18.81
CA SER A 145 -9.63 20.20 19.35
C SER A 145 -11.02 20.57 18.79
N ASN A 146 -11.89 19.57 18.61
CA ASN A 146 -13.20 19.72 17.95
C ASN A 146 -13.13 20.53 16.61
N PRO A 147 -12.23 20.14 15.68
CA PRO A 147 -11.80 21.00 14.57
C PRO A 147 -12.90 21.40 13.60
N VAL A 148 -13.90 20.54 13.35
CA VAL A 148 -15.02 20.81 12.44
C VAL A 148 -16.32 21.16 13.18
N GLY A 149 -16.49 20.74 14.44
CA GLY A 149 -17.75 20.93 15.17
C GLY A 149 -18.88 20.15 14.52
N ARG A 150 -20.00 20.81 14.19
CA ARG A 150 -21.09 20.21 13.40
C ARG A 150 -20.64 20.04 11.94
N LEU A 151 -20.72 18.83 11.41
CA LEU A 151 -20.42 18.54 10.02
C LEU A 151 -21.50 19.12 9.10
N LYS A 152 -21.11 19.98 8.16
CA LYS A 152 -22.00 20.57 7.14
C LYS A 152 -21.98 19.73 5.87
N ASP A 153 -20.79 19.37 5.38
CA ASP A 153 -20.62 18.68 4.10
C ASP A 153 -19.28 17.94 3.97
N ILE A 154 -19.21 16.98 3.05
CA ILE A 154 -17.99 16.29 2.64
C ILE A 154 -17.94 16.26 1.11
N ILE A 155 -16.95 16.96 0.53
CA ILE A 155 -16.87 17.19 -0.92
C ILE A 155 -15.59 16.59 -1.48
N VAL A 156 -15.70 15.71 -2.48
CA VAL A 156 -14.56 15.28 -3.31
C VAL A 156 -14.15 16.45 -4.20
N LEU A 157 -12.91 16.93 -4.06
CA LEU A 157 -12.38 18.02 -4.89
C LEU A 157 -11.43 17.55 -5.98
N GLU A 158 -10.83 16.37 -5.85
CA GLU A 158 -10.03 15.77 -6.94
C GLU A 158 -9.96 14.25 -6.86
N ARG A 159 -9.90 13.61 -8.04
CA ARG A 159 -9.61 12.19 -8.21
C ARG A 159 -8.44 11.96 -9.18
N GLY A 160 -7.70 10.90 -8.93
CA GLY A 160 -6.86 10.26 -9.95
C GLY A 160 -7.71 9.71 -11.09
N LYS A 161 -7.10 9.54 -12.27
CA LYS A 161 -7.73 9.04 -13.52
C LYS A 161 -8.51 7.71 -13.35
N SER A 162 -8.09 6.86 -12.40
CA SER A 162 -8.72 5.59 -12.04
C SER A 162 -9.87 5.68 -11.01
N GLY A 163 -10.20 6.89 -10.55
CA GLY A 163 -11.26 7.16 -9.58
C GLY A 163 -10.86 7.19 -8.11
N VAL A 164 -9.59 6.92 -7.76
CA VAL A 164 -9.10 7.11 -6.38
C VAL A 164 -9.19 8.59 -5.99
N ILE A 165 -9.68 8.91 -4.79
CA ILE A 165 -9.76 10.31 -4.33
C ILE A 165 -8.37 10.78 -3.88
N THR A 166 -7.87 11.84 -4.54
CA THR A 166 -6.60 12.49 -4.19
C THR A 166 -6.82 13.64 -3.19
N TYR A 167 -7.94 14.37 -3.33
CA TYR A 167 -8.32 15.45 -2.42
C TYR A 167 -9.81 15.43 -2.03
N LEU A 168 -10.05 15.60 -0.73
CA LEU A 168 -11.39 15.63 -0.12
C LEU A 168 -11.46 16.75 0.91
N LEU A 169 -12.47 17.62 0.77
CA LEU A 169 -12.76 18.72 1.67
C LEU A 169 -13.81 18.30 2.70
N ILE A 170 -13.57 18.60 3.96
CA ILE A 170 -14.56 18.49 5.04
C ILE A 170 -14.98 19.90 5.45
N LYS A 171 -16.28 20.18 5.42
CA LYS A 171 -16.87 21.48 5.78
C LYS A 171 -17.58 21.39 7.13
N GLY A 172 -17.18 22.20 8.11
CA GLY A 172 -17.72 22.20 9.46
C GLY A 172 -18.39 23.51 9.90
N SER A 173 -18.93 23.56 11.12
CA SER A 173 -19.25 24.81 11.81
C SER A 173 -17.99 25.56 12.25
N ASN A 174 -16.93 24.84 12.62
CA ASN A 174 -15.74 25.40 13.27
C ASN A 174 -14.56 25.66 12.32
N GLY A 175 -14.66 25.21 11.06
CA GLY A 175 -13.62 25.36 10.04
C GLY A 175 -13.82 24.44 8.84
N GLU A 176 -12.97 24.59 7.83
CA GLU A 176 -12.91 23.75 6.63
C GLU A 176 -11.50 23.18 6.46
N TYR A 177 -11.40 21.89 6.14
CA TYR A 177 -10.12 21.17 6.08
C TYR A 177 -10.03 20.34 4.80
N LEU A 178 -8.99 20.59 4.03
CA LEU A 178 -8.64 19.80 2.86
C LEU A 178 -7.72 18.66 3.27
N LEU A 179 -8.11 17.42 2.96
CA LEU A 179 -7.31 16.22 3.13
C LEU A 179 -6.62 15.86 1.80
N ARG A 180 -5.34 15.49 1.87
CA ARG A 180 -4.58 14.91 0.75
C ARG A 180 -4.30 13.43 0.97
N GLY A 181 -4.50 12.64 -0.09
CA GLY A 181 -4.05 11.24 -0.21
C GLY A 181 -5.01 10.23 0.39
N GLU A 182 -5.11 9.07 -0.26
CA GLU A 182 -6.16 8.07 0.02
C GLU A 182 -6.12 7.58 1.48
N TYR A 183 -4.93 7.29 2.01
CA TYR A 183 -4.77 6.82 3.40
C TYR A 183 -5.30 7.84 4.43
N THR A 184 -4.97 9.12 4.25
CA THR A 184 -5.44 10.22 5.13
C THR A 184 -6.96 10.28 5.15
N ILE A 185 -7.55 10.25 3.96
CA ILE A 185 -9.01 10.32 3.76
C ILE A 185 -9.69 9.12 4.41
N ARG A 186 -9.22 7.90 4.13
CA ARG A 186 -9.72 6.65 4.70
C ARG A 186 -9.61 6.59 6.23
N LYS A 187 -8.61 7.25 6.82
CA LYS A 187 -8.39 7.30 8.27
C LYS A 187 -9.32 8.30 8.94
N VAL A 188 -9.40 9.53 8.42
CA VAL A 188 -10.30 10.59 8.97
C VAL A 188 -11.77 10.18 8.85
N LEU A 189 -12.14 9.54 7.75
CA LEU A 189 -13.47 8.99 7.51
C LEU A 189 -13.67 7.58 8.11
N GLY A 190 -12.75 7.13 8.96
CA GLY A 190 -12.82 5.82 9.62
C GLY A 190 -14.00 5.71 10.60
N LEU A 191 -14.58 4.52 10.69
CA LEU A 191 -15.85 4.24 11.37
C LEU A 191 -15.66 3.57 12.76
N ALA A 192 -14.49 3.72 13.38
CA ALA A 192 -14.14 3.04 14.63
C ALA A 192 -15.20 3.25 15.73
N LYS A 193 -15.67 2.16 16.37
CA LYS A 193 -16.84 2.20 17.29
C LYS A 193 -16.67 3.21 18.43
N TYR A 194 -15.47 3.30 19.02
CA TYR A 194 -15.14 4.26 20.09
C TYR A 194 -15.10 5.73 19.62
N ASN A 195 -14.93 5.96 18.31
CA ASN A 195 -14.96 7.30 17.71
C ASN A 195 -16.40 7.72 17.39
N VAL A 196 -17.10 6.89 16.60
CA VAL A 196 -18.48 7.11 16.13
C VAL A 196 -19.50 7.06 17.30
N GLY A 197 -19.32 6.13 18.24
CA GLY A 197 -20.21 5.89 19.38
C GLY A 197 -21.17 4.71 19.19
N LYS A 198 -21.60 4.41 17.95
CA LYS A 198 -22.55 3.32 17.65
C LYS A 198 -22.05 2.27 16.65
N LYS A 199 -22.80 1.17 16.53
CA LYS A 199 -22.60 0.14 15.49
C LYS A 199 -22.87 0.77 14.11
N VAL A 200 -21.93 0.64 13.17
CA VAL A 200 -22.12 1.04 11.76
C VAL A 200 -21.83 -0.16 10.86
N GLU A 201 -22.74 -0.44 9.94
CA GLU A 201 -22.67 -1.61 9.05
C GLU A 201 -22.02 -1.27 7.72
N LEU A 202 -20.85 -1.89 7.46
CA LEU A 202 -20.24 -1.94 6.14
C LEU A 202 -20.80 -3.18 5.41
N LYS A 203 -21.76 -2.96 4.52
CA LYS A 203 -22.37 -3.99 3.67
C LYS A 203 -21.46 -4.23 2.45
N LEU A 204 -21.27 -5.48 2.07
CA LEU A 204 -20.24 -5.99 1.16
C LEU A 204 -20.87 -6.85 0.04
N ALA A 205 -20.36 -6.76 -1.18
CA ALA A 205 -20.85 -7.50 -2.36
C ALA A 205 -19.71 -7.87 -3.33
N LYS A 206 -19.87 -9.02 -3.98
CA LYS A 206 -19.04 -9.46 -5.12
C LYS A 206 -19.48 -8.82 -6.42
N GLY A 207 -18.75 -9.06 -7.52
CA GLY A 207 -19.24 -8.83 -8.88
C GLY A 207 -20.38 -9.78 -9.22
N GLY A 208 -21.36 -9.28 -9.98
CA GLY A 208 -22.57 -10.03 -10.36
C GLY A 208 -23.64 -10.11 -9.26
N ASP A 209 -23.31 -9.87 -7.99
CA ASP A 209 -24.25 -9.90 -6.87
C ASP A 209 -25.43 -8.93 -7.10
N ARG A 210 -26.66 -9.42 -6.91
CA ARG A 210 -27.89 -8.60 -7.03
C ARG A 210 -28.19 -7.73 -5.80
N LYS A 211 -27.57 -8.03 -4.66
CA LYS A 211 -27.73 -7.39 -3.34
C LYS A 211 -26.40 -7.50 -2.58
N TYR A 212 -26.21 -6.74 -1.51
CA TYR A 212 -25.06 -6.95 -0.61
C TYR A 212 -25.24 -8.28 0.16
N THR A 213 -24.20 -9.12 0.14
CA THR A 213 -24.21 -10.53 0.57
C THR A 213 -23.42 -10.79 1.86
N SER A 214 -22.64 -9.82 2.34
CA SER A 214 -21.89 -9.93 3.60
C SER A 214 -21.86 -8.59 4.34
N THR A 215 -21.56 -8.61 5.64
CA THR A 215 -21.49 -7.40 6.48
C THR A 215 -20.27 -7.44 7.39
N LYS A 216 -19.62 -6.29 7.56
CA LYS A 216 -18.59 -6.00 8.56
C LYS A 216 -19.00 -4.76 9.36
N TYR A 217 -18.32 -4.48 10.47
CA TYR A 217 -18.72 -3.42 11.39
C TYR A 217 -17.57 -2.47 11.72
N ASN A 218 -17.88 -1.17 11.77
CA ASN A 218 -17.01 -0.12 12.33
C ASN A 218 -15.52 -0.16 11.92
N PRO A 219 -15.17 -0.31 10.62
CA PRO A 219 -13.78 -0.37 10.17
C PRO A 219 -13.02 0.92 10.54
N PRO A 220 -11.91 0.86 11.31
CA PRO A 220 -11.19 2.05 11.78
C PRO A 220 -10.40 2.78 10.66
N LEU A 221 -10.23 2.12 9.53
CA LEU A 221 -9.70 2.65 8.27
C LEU A 221 -10.67 2.18 7.17
N LEU A 222 -11.15 3.07 6.31
CA LEU A 222 -12.06 2.67 5.23
C LEU A 222 -11.39 1.66 4.27
N PRO A 223 -12.16 0.79 3.59
CA PRO A 223 -11.61 -0.29 2.78
C PRO A 223 -10.61 0.16 1.71
N SER A 224 -10.90 1.25 1.00
CA SER A 224 -10.07 1.82 -0.07
C SER A 224 -10.34 3.33 -0.23
N GLY A 225 -9.52 4.02 -1.04
CA GLY A 225 -9.77 5.40 -1.49
C GLY A 225 -10.72 5.52 -2.68
N PHE A 226 -11.32 4.40 -3.13
CA PHE A 226 -12.20 4.32 -4.30
C PHE A 226 -13.65 4.26 -3.82
N PHE A 227 -14.21 5.43 -3.55
CA PHE A 227 -15.62 5.59 -3.18
C PHE A 227 -16.19 6.91 -3.68
N ALA A 228 -17.51 7.06 -3.58
CA ALA A 228 -18.22 8.32 -3.70
C ALA A 228 -19.20 8.47 -2.53
N ILE A 229 -19.56 9.72 -2.21
CA ILE A 229 -20.43 10.07 -1.07
C ILE A 229 -21.68 10.76 -1.62
N GLU A 230 -22.85 10.38 -1.10
CA GLU A 230 -24.15 10.93 -1.42
C GLU A 230 -24.83 11.37 -0.11
N LYS A 231 -25.18 12.66 0.02
CA LYS A 231 -25.86 13.20 1.20
C LYS A 231 -27.38 13.07 1.05
N LYS A 232 -28.09 12.54 2.06
CA LYS A 232 -29.54 12.29 2.04
C LYS A 232 -30.17 12.65 3.37
N GLY A 233 -31.21 13.49 3.39
CA GLY A 233 -31.98 13.85 4.60
C GLY A 233 -31.24 14.60 5.72
N GLY A 234 -29.90 14.64 5.67
CA GLY A 234 -29.02 15.07 6.75
C GLY A 234 -27.78 14.19 6.85
N ASP A 235 -27.90 12.92 6.42
CA ASP A 235 -26.94 11.84 6.60
C ASP A 235 -26.10 11.58 5.35
N PHE A 236 -25.09 10.71 5.48
CA PHE A 236 -24.17 10.37 4.40
C PHE A 236 -24.23 8.88 4.07
N VAL A 237 -24.54 8.57 2.80
CA VAL A 237 -24.39 7.22 2.25
C VAL A 237 -23.13 7.18 1.40
N VAL A 238 -22.28 6.19 1.66
CA VAL A 238 -21.02 6.02 0.95
C VAL A 238 -21.08 4.74 0.13
N TYR A 239 -20.65 4.82 -1.13
CA TYR A 239 -20.55 3.67 -2.04
C TYR A 239 -19.11 3.57 -2.53
N GLY A 240 -18.48 2.41 -2.39
CA GLY A 240 -17.11 2.19 -2.82
C GLY A 240 -16.83 0.78 -3.33
N GLY A 241 -15.57 0.53 -3.64
CA GLY A 241 -15.09 -0.78 -4.07
C GLY A 241 -13.60 -0.99 -3.78
N GLY A 242 -13.18 -2.25 -3.77
CA GLY A 242 -11.81 -2.64 -3.46
C GLY A 242 -11.42 -2.58 -1.98
N PHE A 243 -10.25 -3.17 -1.69
CA PHE A 243 -9.64 -3.22 -0.36
C PHE A 243 -8.11 -3.05 -0.48
N GLY A 244 -7.58 -1.99 0.14
CA GLY A 244 -6.18 -1.56 0.01
C GLY A 244 -6.02 -0.23 -0.74
N HIS A 245 -4.77 0.12 -1.04
CA HIS A 245 -4.38 1.41 -1.66
C HIS A 245 -4.61 1.49 -3.17
N GLY A 246 -4.66 0.35 -3.87
CA GLY A 246 -5.06 0.27 -5.27
C GLY A 246 -3.96 0.36 -6.32
N SER A 247 -2.67 0.44 -5.95
CA SER A 247 -1.56 0.52 -6.92
C SER A 247 -0.84 -0.82 -7.10
N GLY A 248 -0.44 -1.13 -8.34
CA GLY A 248 0.23 -2.39 -8.69
C GLY A 248 -0.71 -3.60 -8.65
N MET A 249 -0.27 -4.73 -8.08
CA MET A 249 -1.00 -6.00 -8.19
C MET A 249 -2.16 -6.14 -7.21
N SER A 250 -3.38 -6.40 -7.72
CA SER A 250 -4.48 -6.91 -6.90
C SER A 250 -4.34 -8.42 -6.70
N GLN A 251 -4.34 -8.88 -5.44
CA GLN A 251 -4.20 -10.29 -5.09
C GLN A 251 -5.40 -11.13 -5.56
N TYR A 252 -6.63 -10.65 -5.34
CA TYR A 252 -7.84 -11.30 -5.85
C TYR A 252 -7.92 -11.24 -7.39
N GLY A 253 -7.44 -10.17 -8.02
CA GLY A 253 -7.36 -10.09 -9.48
C GLY A 253 -6.30 -11.02 -10.09
N ALA A 254 -5.16 -11.21 -9.43
CA ALA A 254 -4.16 -12.21 -9.80
C ALA A 254 -4.72 -13.64 -9.71
N TYR A 255 -5.56 -13.93 -8.71
CA TYR A 255 -6.31 -15.19 -8.65
C TYR A 255 -7.25 -15.34 -9.86
N ASP A 256 -8.12 -14.37 -10.14
CA ASP A 256 -9.10 -14.53 -11.23
C ASP A 256 -8.40 -14.65 -12.59
N LEU A 257 -7.35 -13.87 -12.83
CA LEU A 257 -6.50 -13.98 -14.02
C LEU A 257 -5.90 -15.39 -14.17
N SER A 258 -5.41 -15.98 -13.08
CA SER A 258 -4.90 -17.37 -13.09
C SER A 258 -6.02 -18.39 -13.30
N LYS A 259 -7.07 -18.33 -12.48
CA LYS A 259 -8.06 -19.40 -12.32
C LYS A 259 -9.14 -19.40 -13.40
N ASN A 260 -9.54 -18.22 -13.88
CA ASN A 260 -10.65 -18.05 -14.82
C ASN A 260 -10.17 -17.67 -16.23
N TYR A 261 -8.96 -17.10 -16.35
CA TYR A 261 -8.38 -16.65 -17.63
C TYR A 261 -7.05 -17.34 -18.00
N GLY A 262 -6.66 -18.38 -17.26
CA GLY A 262 -5.52 -19.26 -17.57
C GLY A 262 -4.14 -18.59 -17.50
N LYS A 263 -4.03 -17.38 -16.95
CA LYS A 263 -2.80 -16.58 -17.02
C LYS A 263 -1.70 -17.14 -16.14
N ASN A 264 -0.51 -17.27 -16.73
CA ASN A 264 0.69 -17.65 -15.97
C ASN A 264 1.26 -16.45 -15.19
N PHE A 265 2.12 -16.72 -14.22
CA PHE A 265 2.62 -15.66 -13.32
C PHE A 265 3.32 -14.50 -14.05
N LYS A 266 4.00 -14.74 -15.18
CA LYS A 266 4.66 -13.66 -15.96
C LYS A 266 3.64 -12.75 -16.64
N GLU A 267 2.54 -13.31 -17.14
CA GLU A 267 1.43 -12.53 -17.72
C GLU A 267 0.73 -11.70 -16.65
N ILE A 268 0.46 -12.30 -15.47
CA ILE A 268 -0.15 -11.60 -14.32
C ILE A 268 0.72 -10.41 -13.90
N LEU A 269 2.05 -10.59 -13.81
CA LEU A 269 2.95 -9.50 -13.42
C LEU A 269 3.00 -8.39 -14.49
N ASN A 270 3.06 -8.71 -15.78
CA ASN A 270 3.01 -7.71 -16.86
C ASN A 270 1.63 -7.03 -17.00
N PHE A 271 0.56 -7.68 -16.54
CA PHE A 271 -0.76 -7.07 -16.46
C PHE A 271 -0.79 -5.92 -15.44
N TYR A 272 -0.12 -6.06 -14.29
CA TYR A 272 -0.13 -5.06 -13.21
C TYR A 272 1.06 -4.07 -13.21
N TYR A 273 2.25 -4.51 -13.59
CA TYR A 273 3.47 -3.70 -13.63
C TYR A 273 3.93 -3.52 -15.07
N LYS A 274 4.24 -2.28 -15.48
CA LYS A 274 4.52 -1.94 -16.89
C LYS A 274 6.00 -1.84 -17.19
N ASP A 275 6.33 -2.26 -18.41
CA ASP A 275 7.67 -2.22 -19.01
C ASP A 275 8.74 -2.90 -18.13
N ILE A 276 8.37 -4.03 -17.52
CA ILE A 276 9.22 -4.79 -16.59
C ILE A 276 10.04 -5.88 -17.31
N GLU A 277 11.23 -6.14 -16.79
CA GLU A 277 11.99 -7.37 -17.06
C GLU A 277 11.90 -8.30 -15.85
N ILE A 278 11.73 -9.61 -16.06
CA ILE A 278 11.84 -10.61 -14.99
C ILE A 278 13.22 -11.27 -15.08
N LYS A 279 14.09 -10.99 -14.12
CA LYS A 279 15.49 -11.48 -14.05
C LYS A 279 15.79 -12.08 -12.67
N ASN A 280 16.92 -12.77 -12.54
CA ASN A 280 17.35 -13.34 -11.26
C ASN A 280 18.10 -12.29 -10.43
N MET A 281 17.71 -12.08 -9.17
CA MET A 281 18.31 -11.08 -8.28
C MET A 281 19.81 -11.29 -8.05
N TYR A 282 20.32 -12.52 -8.17
CA TYR A 282 21.74 -12.83 -7.98
C TYR A 282 22.62 -12.43 -9.18
N SER A 283 22.04 -11.90 -10.27
CA SER A 283 22.79 -11.24 -11.34
C SER A 283 22.94 -9.73 -11.15
N LEU A 284 22.56 -9.19 -9.98
CA LEU A 284 22.63 -7.76 -9.67
C LEU A 284 23.77 -7.46 -8.68
N PRO A 285 24.54 -6.38 -8.87
CA PRO A 285 25.61 -6.01 -7.96
C PRO A 285 25.05 -5.55 -6.60
N GLY A 286 25.78 -5.85 -5.52
CA GLY A 286 25.44 -5.41 -4.16
C GLY A 286 24.25 -6.15 -3.51
N VAL A 287 23.79 -7.26 -4.08
CA VAL A 287 22.64 -8.02 -3.56
C VAL A 287 23.09 -9.15 -2.64
N GLY A 288 22.88 -8.98 -1.33
CA GLY A 288 23.04 -10.04 -0.35
C GLY A 288 21.96 -11.13 -0.47
N ARG A 289 22.27 -12.34 0.02
CA ARG A 289 21.29 -13.45 0.11
C ARG A 289 20.35 -13.33 1.32
N GLU A 290 20.74 -12.54 2.32
CA GLU A 290 20.06 -12.40 3.60
C GLU A 290 19.34 -11.07 3.74
N ILE A 291 18.20 -11.11 4.43
CA ILE A 291 17.38 -9.96 4.77
C ILE A 291 17.20 -9.88 6.29
N ARG A 292 17.17 -8.66 6.80
CA ARG A 292 16.99 -8.35 8.22
C ARG A 292 15.61 -7.73 8.40
N ILE A 293 14.77 -8.33 9.25
CA ILE A 293 13.39 -7.90 9.50
C ILE A 293 13.29 -7.35 10.93
N GLY A 294 12.84 -6.12 11.09
CA GLY A 294 12.41 -5.59 12.39
C GLY A 294 11.07 -6.21 12.78
N LEU A 295 11.08 -7.08 13.80
CA LEU A 295 9.89 -7.77 14.27
C LEU A 295 9.08 -6.90 15.24
N THR A 296 7.76 -6.84 15.04
CA THR A 296 6.86 -6.00 15.84
C THR A 296 6.21 -6.75 17.01
N THR A 297 5.58 -6.01 17.92
CA THR A 297 4.77 -6.52 19.04
C THR A 297 3.61 -7.43 18.58
N SER A 298 2.93 -8.12 19.51
CA SER A 298 1.85 -9.07 19.20
C SER A 298 0.70 -8.50 18.34
N ASN A 299 0.44 -7.20 18.46
CA ASN A 299 -0.59 -6.46 17.72
C ASN A 299 -0.04 -5.76 16.44
N MET A 300 1.20 -6.06 16.04
CA MET A 300 1.92 -5.46 14.92
C MET A 300 2.08 -3.93 14.93
N SER A 301 1.85 -3.25 16.06
CA SER A 301 1.79 -1.77 16.11
C SER A 301 3.10 -1.08 16.52
N SER A 302 4.12 -1.80 16.99
CA SER A 302 5.33 -1.23 17.56
C SER A 302 6.55 -2.14 17.35
N LEU A 303 7.72 -1.55 17.14
CA LEU A 303 9.02 -2.24 17.15
C LEU A 303 9.69 -2.28 18.54
N ASN A 304 9.08 -1.61 19.53
CA ASN A 304 9.64 -1.38 20.86
C ASN A 304 9.02 -2.35 21.88
N HIS A 305 9.68 -3.48 22.10
CA HIS A 305 9.27 -4.54 23.01
C HIS A 305 9.66 -4.23 24.46
N GLU A 306 8.89 -4.75 25.41
CA GLU A 306 9.18 -4.66 26.85
C GLU A 306 10.03 -5.84 27.34
N VAL A 307 9.86 -7.00 26.70
CA VAL A 307 10.57 -8.24 26.99
C VAL A 307 10.65 -9.07 25.71
N VAL A 308 11.79 -9.68 25.47
CA VAL A 308 11.94 -10.74 24.46
C VAL A 308 12.10 -12.06 25.19
N THR A 309 11.14 -12.97 25.00
CA THR A 309 11.20 -14.34 25.51
C THR A 309 11.20 -15.31 24.34
N ILE A 310 12.17 -16.22 24.32
CA ILE A 310 12.41 -17.18 23.24
C ILE A 310 12.57 -18.57 23.87
N LYS A 311 11.90 -19.58 23.32
CA LYS A 311 12.10 -20.99 23.67
C LYS A 311 12.92 -21.68 22.59
N THR A 312 13.93 -22.44 22.99
CA THR A 312 14.84 -23.14 22.07
C THR A 312 14.25 -24.47 21.59
N ASP A 313 14.12 -24.64 20.28
CA ASP A 313 13.58 -25.87 19.68
C ASP A 313 14.67 -26.94 19.43
N ALA A 314 15.95 -26.56 19.53
CA ALA A 314 17.14 -27.41 19.41
C ALA A 314 18.30 -26.86 20.27
N LYS A 315 19.50 -27.47 20.18
CA LYS A 315 20.74 -26.89 20.75
C LYS A 315 20.99 -25.52 20.10
N SER A 316 21.22 -24.50 20.92
CA SER A 316 21.44 -23.13 20.45
C SER A 316 22.59 -22.48 21.20
N ASP A 317 23.19 -21.44 20.63
CA ASP A 317 24.12 -20.55 21.33
C ASP A 317 23.53 -19.13 21.40
N LEU A 318 23.68 -18.50 22.57
CA LEU A 318 23.40 -17.08 22.81
C LEU A 318 24.74 -16.34 22.89
N VAL A 319 24.99 -15.37 22.00
CA VAL A 319 26.33 -14.78 21.79
C VAL A 319 26.35 -13.25 21.71
N ASN A 320 27.47 -12.64 22.14
CA ASN A 320 27.92 -11.30 21.76
C ASN A 320 29.46 -11.31 21.60
N SER A 321 30.18 -10.19 21.74
CA SER A 321 31.64 -10.17 21.54
C SER A 321 32.45 -10.94 22.61
N TRP A 322 31.93 -11.07 23.83
CA TRP A 322 32.61 -11.70 24.98
C TRP A 322 31.82 -12.85 25.62
N MET A 323 30.54 -12.98 25.32
CA MET A 323 29.64 -13.99 25.87
C MET A 323 29.35 -15.09 24.84
N ARG A 324 29.44 -16.35 25.26
CA ARG A 324 28.81 -17.49 24.60
C ARG A 324 28.15 -18.39 25.64
N ILE A 325 26.82 -18.50 25.59
CA ILE A 325 26.04 -19.40 26.45
C ILE A 325 25.38 -20.46 25.58
N THR A 326 25.83 -21.70 25.72
CA THR A 326 25.23 -22.87 25.07
C THR A 326 23.92 -23.24 25.78
N LEU A 327 22.86 -23.43 24.99
CA LEU A 327 21.50 -23.72 25.42
C LEU A 327 21.06 -25.10 24.93
N LYS A 328 20.27 -25.80 25.75
CA LYS A 328 19.64 -27.08 25.43
C LYS A 328 18.27 -26.84 24.79
N LYS A 329 17.73 -27.85 24.10
CA LYS A 329 16.34 -27.84 23.63
C LYS A 329 15.40 -27.71 24.84
N GLY A 330 14.47 -26.77 24.78
CA GLY A 330 13.46 -26.52 25.81
C GLY A 330 13.80 -25.37 26.76
N ASP A 331 15.04 -24.87 26.77
CA ASP A 331 15.45 -23.71 27.58
C ASP A 331 14.66 -22.45 27.17
N GLU A 332 14.29 -21.64 28.16
CA GLU A 332 13.73 -20.32 27.98
C GLU A 332 14.81 -19.25 28.15
N VAL A 333 15.02 -18.46 27.09
CA VAL A 333 15.81 -17.22 27.12
C VAL A 333 14.86 -16.05 27.31
N LYS A 334 15.01 -15.29 28.39
CA LYS A 334 14.25 -14.06 28.67
C LYS A 334 15.20 -12.88 28.78
N ILE A 335 15.01 -11.89 27.91
CA ILE A 335 15.82 -10.66 27.84
C ILE A 335 14.93 -9.46 28.23
N VAL A 336 15.38 -8.70 29.22
CA VAL A 336 14.66 -7.53 29.77
C VAL A 336 15.57 -6.30 29.72
N PRO A 337 15.12 -5.14 29.20
CA PRO A 337 15.86 -3.89 29.28
C PRO A 337 15.68 -3.26 30.67
N LYS A 338 16.76 -2.73 31.27
CA LYS A 338 16.69 -1.87 32.45
C LYS A 338 17.73 -0.77 32.33
N SER A 339 17.26 0.48 32.36
CA SER A 339 18.09 1.67 32.10
C SER A 339 18.82 1.55 30.75
N SER A 340 20.16 1.47 30.73
CA SER A 340 21.00 1.36 29.54
C SER A 340 21.67 -0.01 29.38
N LYS A 341 21.13 -1.08 30.00
CA LYS A 341 21.59 -2.47 29.85
C LYS A 341 20.43 -3.42 29.55
N MET A 342 20.75 -4.53 28.88
CA MET A 342 19.90 -5.72 28.79
C MET A 342 20.32 -6.74 29.85
N TYR A 343 19.34 -7.39 30.46
CA TYR A 343 19.51 -8.43 31.46
C TYR A 343 19.02 -9.75 30.89
N VAL A 344 19.89 -10.76 30.87
CA VAL A 344 19.65 -12.08 30.29
C VAL A 344 19.36 -13.09 31.39
N TYR A 345 18.22 -13.76 31.30
CA TYR A 345 17.80 -14.84 32.18
C TYR A 345 17.64 -16.13 31.36
N ILE A 346 18.19 -17.23 31.85
CA ILE A 346 18.02 -18.58 31.28
C ILE A 346 17.30 -19.43 32.32
N ASN A 347 16.12 -19.95 31.98
CA ASN A 347 15.25 -20.72 32.89
C ASN A 347 15.04 -19.99 34.24
N GLY A 348 14.67 -18.71 34.16
CA GLY A 348 14.45 -17.83 35.31
C GLY A 348 15.71 -17.30 36.02
N LYS A 349 16.89 -17.93 35.85
CA LYS A 349 18.13 -17.52 36.52
C LYS A 349 18.89 -16.48 35.66
N LYS A 350 19.23 -15.32 36.23
CA LYS A 350 20.09 -14.33 35.55
C LYS A 350 21.43 -14.99 35.20
N ARG A 351 21.89 -14.85 33.95
CA ARG A 351 23.19 -15.35 33.48
C ARG A 351 24.14 -14.26 33.00
N ALA A 352 23.62 -13.15 32.48
CA ALA A 352 24.44 -12.04 32.01
C ALA A 352 23.71 -10.68 32.11
N GLU A 353 24.47 -9.60 31.99
CA GLU A 353 23.98 -8.28 31.61
C GLU A 353 24.95 -7.66 30.59
N THR A 354 24.44 -6.90 29.62
CA THR A 354 25.27 -6.30 28.57
C THR A 354 24.65 -5.00 28.01
N LYS A 355 25.47 -4.19 27.34
CA LYS A 355 25.01 -3.07 26.49
C LYS A 355 24.99 -3.43 25.00
N GLU A 356 25.78 -4.43 24.59
CA GLU A 356 25.85 -4.90 23.21
C GLU A 356 24.56 -5.61 22.79
N LYS A 357 24.33 -5.69 21.48
CA LYS A 357 23.37 -6.64 20.94
C LYS A 357 23.71 -8.08 21.34
N VAL A 358 22.71 -8.93 21.40
CA VAL A 358 22.87 -10.37 21.65
C VAL A 358 22.19 -11.14 20.53
N GLU A 359 22.89 -12.12 19.97
CA GLU A 359 22.39 -12.98 18.91
C GLU A 359 22.07 -14.38 19.43
N LEU A 360 21.01 -14.99 18.89
CA LEU A 360 20.71 -16.41 19.07
C LEU A 360 20.94 -17.15 17.76
N ARG A 361 21.74 -18.22 17.80
CA ARG A 361 22.04 -19.10 16.66
C ARG A 361 21.67 -20.55 17.02
N SER A 362 20.84 -21.22 16.22
CA SER A 362 20.26 -22.55 16.55
C SER A 362 20.74 -23.62 15.58
N SER A 363 21.03 -24.83 16.09
CA SER A 363 21.50 -25.96 15.28
C SER A 363 20.45 -26.51 14.31
N ASN A 364 19.17 -26.17 14.48
CA ASN A 364 18.10 -26.49 13.52
C ASN A 364 17.64 -25.26 12.69
N ASN A 365 18.36 -24.14 12.79
CA ASN A 365 18.04 -22.88 12.14
C ASN A 365 16.63 -22.32 12.46
N ARG A 366 16.06 -22.64 13.64
CA ARG A 366 14.71 -22.19 14.05
C ARG A 366 14.62 -21.78 15.53
N PHE A 367 13.70 -20.84 15.80
CA PHE A 367 13.41 -20.28 17.13
C PHE A 367 11.92 -19.96 17.31
N THR A 368 11.33 -20.34 18.45
CA THR A 368 9.95 -19.98 18.79
C THR A 368 9.91 -18.85 19.81
N ILE A 369 9.31 -17.71 19.45
CA ILE A 369 9.29 -16.49 20.27
C ILE A 369 7.99 -16.44 21.08
N THR A 370 8.10 -16.57 22.40
CA THR A 370 6.95 -16.73 23.31
C THR A 370 6.38 -15.40 23.81
N SER A 371 7.17 -14.32 23.82
CA SER A 371 6.69 -12.98 24.22
C SER A 371 5.86 -12.25 23.16
N ILE A 372 5.82 -12.75 21.92
CA ILE A 372 4.94 -12.24 20.85
C ILE A 372 3.96 -13.31 20.37
N ARG A 373 2.79 -12.87 19.91
CA ARG A 373 1.81 -13.71 19.21
C ARG A 373 1.54 -13.17 17.80
N ARG A 374 1.10 -14.07 16.94
CA ARG A 374 0.63 -13.85 15.57
C ARG A 374 -0.72 -14.55 15.42
N ALA A 375 -1.41 -14.40 14.30
CA ALA A 375 -2.76 -14.96 14.12
C ALA A 375 -2.84 -16.49 14.34
N HIS A 376 -1.72 -17.20 14.18
CA HIS A 376 -1.64 -18.66 14.30
C HIS A 376 -1.04 -19.20 15.63
N LYS A 377 -0.91 -18.38 16.69
CA LYS A 377 -0.23 -18.62 18.01
C LYS A 377 1.15 -17.93 18.10
N ASN A 378 2.08 -18.45 18.91
CA ASN A 378 3.44 -17.96 19.02
C ASN A 378 4.24 -18.33 17.75
N PRO A 379 4.88 -17.36 17.07
CA PRO A 379 5.59 -17.61 15.82
C PRO A 379 6.93 -18.31 16.02
N THR A 380 7.24 -19.23 15.10
CA THR A 380 8.59 -19.79 14.90
C THR A 380 9.25 -19.12 13.69
N TYR A 381 10.45 -18.58 13.85
CA TYR A 381 11.24 -17.96 12.79
C TYR A 381 12.38 -18.87 12.33
N ARG A 382 12.97 -18.55 11.17
CA ARG A 382 14.16 -19.18 10.59
C ARG A 382 15.35 -18.23 10.67
N GLY A 383 16.59 -18.72 10.58
CA GLY A 383 17.77 -17.87 10.62
C GLY A 383 18.20 -17.49 12.04
N THR A 384 18.87 -16.34 12.17
CA THR A 384 19.38 -15.76 13.42
C THR A 384 18.37 -14.79 14.02
N LEU A 385 18.33 -14.66 15.35
CA LEU A 385 17.62 -13.57 16.05
C LEU A 385 18.63 -12.64 16.72
N GLU A 386 18.55 -11.33 16.43
CA GLU A 386 19.29 -10.26 17.10
C GLU A 386 18.35 -9.52 18.07
N VAL A 387 18.77 -9.35 19.32
CA VAL A 387 18.08 -8.54 20.33
C VAL A 387 19.00 -7.41 20.77
N LYS A 388 18.48 -6.18 20.80
CA LYS A 388 19.24 -4.99 21.24
C LYS A 388 18.34 -3.97 21.95
N LEU A 389 18.96 -3.04 22.67
CA LEU A 389 18.27 -1.87 23.21
C LEU A 389 17.68 -1.02 22.06
N SER A 390 16.51 -0.44 22.29
CA SER A 390 15.87 0.42 21.29
C SER A 390 16.58 1.77 21.16
N GLN A 391 16.83 2.17 19.92
CA GLN A 391 17.31 3.51 19.57
C GLN A 391 16.23 4.60 19.71
N THR A 392 14.95 4.21 19.90
CA THR A 392 13.80 5.14 19.81
C THR A 392 12.98 5.24 21.10
N ALA A 393 13.25 4.40 22.11
CA ALA A 393 12.55 4.42 23.38
C ALA A 393 13.43 3.88 24.52
N SER A 394 13.53 4.63 25.62
CA SER A 394 14.23 4.19 26.83
C SER A 394 13.57 2.95 27.45
N SER A 395 14.38 2.05 28.02
CA SER A 395 13.94 0.78 28.61
C SER A 395 13.02 -0.05 27.67
N ARG A 396 13.36 -0.12 26.38
CA ARG A 396 12.72 -0.99 25.37
C ARG A 396 13.76 -1.75 24.57
N LEU A 397 13.33 -2.84 23.96
CA LEU A 397 14.13 -3.67 23.05
C LEU A 397 13.65 -3.52 21.60
N ASN A 398 14.57 -3.63 20.64
CA ASN A 398 14.25 -4.02 19.28
C ASN A 398 14.67 -5.48 19.08
N LEU A 399 13.82 -6.23 18.38
CA LEU A 399 14.00 -7.62 18.00
C LEU A 399 14.09 -7.68 16.47
N ILE A 400 15.17 -8.25 15.96
CA ILE A 400 15.45 -8.37 14.52
C ILE A 400 15.65 -9.84 14.19
N ASN A 401 15.11 -10.28 13.06
CA ASN A 401 15.38 -11.60 12.50
C ASN A 401 16.22 -11.45 11.22
N GLU A 402 17.31 -12.19 11.12
CA GLU A 402 18.20 -12.23 9.97
C GLU A 402 18.14 -13.61 9.33
N VAL A 403 17.79 -13.67 8.04
CA VAL A 403 17.40 -14.92 7.38
C VAL A 403 17.59 -14.81 5.86
N PHE A 404 17.81 -15.92 5.16
CA PHE A 404 17.83 -15.92 3.69
C PHE A 404 16.50 -15.43 3.12
N ILE A 405 16.56 -14.62 2.05
CA ILE A 405 15.37 -14.00 1.45
C ILE A 405 14.32 -15.02 0.97
N GLU A 406 14.76 -16.21 0.55
CA GLU A 406 13.86 -17.30 0.13
C GLU A 406 13.14 -17.95 1.33
N ASP A 407 13.83 -18.13 2.47
CA ASP A 407 13.23 -18.59 3.72
C ASP A 407 12.26 -17.56 4.32
N TYR A 408 12.57 -16.26 4.19
CA TYR A 408 11.64 -15.16 4.52
C TYR A 408 10.33 -15.27 3.71
N LEU A 409 10.43 -15.50 2.40
CA LEU A 409 9.27 -15.63 1.52
C LEU A 409 8.36 -16.81 1.87
N LEU A 410 8.90 -17.91 2.43
CA LEU A 410 8.09 -19.03 2.93
C LEU A 410 7.06 -18.63 4.00
N GLN A 411 7.28 -17.51 4.70
CA GLN A 411 6.37 -17.00 5.74
C GLN A 411 5.74 -15.64 5.38
N VAL A 412 6.17 -14.97 4.30
CA VAL A 412 5.46 -13.82 3.71
C VAL A 412 4.32 -14.29 2.80
N VAL A 413 4.60 -15.13 1.81
CA VAL A 413 3.60 -15.54 0.81
C VAL A 413 2.30 -16.11 1.43
N PRO A 414 2.33 -17.02 2.44
CA PRO A 414 1.10 -17.48 3.10
C PRO A 414 0.46 -16.46 4.05
N SER A 415 1.19 -15.42 4.46
CA SER A 415 0.67 -14.32 5.28
C SER A 415 -0.02 -13.24 4.45
N GLU A 416 0.31 -13.15 3.16
CA GLU A 416 -0.21 -12.16 2.21
C GLU A 416 -1.30 -12.72 1.27
N MET A 417 -1.14 -13.96 0.78
CA MET A 417 -2.07 -14.56 -0.19
C MET A 417 -2.55 -15.96 0.27
N PRO A 418 -3.87 -16.24 0.27
CA PRO A 418 -4.39 -17.55 0.66
C PRO A 418 -3.88 -18.68 -0.24
N ARG A 419 -3.53 -19.84 0.34
CA ARG A 419 -3.04 -21.01 -0.41
C ARG A 419 -4.01 -21.52 -1.49
N SER A 420 -5.30 -21.26 -1.32
CA SER A 420 -6.36 -21.58 -2.27
C SER A 420 -6.31 -20.75 -3.57
N PHE A 421 -5.44 -19.73 -3.67
CA PHE A 421 -5.37 -18.87 -4.85
C PHE A 421 -4.66 -19.53 -6.06
N GLY A 422 -4.11 -20.73 -5.90
CA GLY A 422 -3.52 -21.50 -7.00
C GLY A 422 -2.11 -21.04 -7.39
N ILE A 423 -1.39 -21.93 -8.06
CA ILE A 423 0.07 -21.85 -8.18
C ILE A 423 0.56 -20.60 -8.92
N GLU A 424 -0.09 -20.13 -9.98
CA GLU A 424 0.38 -18.96 -10.75
C GLU A 424 0.15 -17.62 -10.01
N ALA A 425 -0.96 -17.48 -9.28
CA ALA A 425 -1.17 -16.32 -8.42
C ALA A 425 -0.17 -16.31 -7.25
N LEU A 426 0.08 -17.47 -6.61
CA LEU A 426 1.08 -17.60 -5.55
C LEU A 426 2.51 -17.32 -6.06
N LYS A 427 2.85 -17.75 -7.29
CA LYS A 427 4.12 -17.43 -7.95
C LYS A 427 4.25 -15.92 -8.19
N ALA A 428 3.19 -15.27 -8.68
CA ALA A 428 3.17 -13.82 -8.86
C ALA A 428 3.37 -13.08 -7.53
N GLN A 429 2.70 -13.52 -6.45
CA GLN A 429 2.91 -13.00 -5.09
C GLN A 429 4.34 -13.21 -4.59
N ALA A 430 4.96 -14.37 -4.86
CA ALA A 430 6.35 -14.66 -4.47
C ALA A 430 7.35 -13.72 -5.18
N VAL A 431 7.20 -13.51 -6.50
CA VAL A 431 8.06 -12.59 -7.27
C VAL A 431 7.83 -11.13 -6.86
N ALA A 432 6.58 -10.71 -6.68
CA ALA A 432 6.26 -9.37 -6.19
C ALA A 432 6.86 -9.13 -4.80
N ALA A 433 6.71 -10.08 -3.88
CA ALA A 433 7.28 -9.98 -2.54
C ALA A 433 8.82 -9.96 -2.54
N ARG A 434 9.48 -10.84 -3.31
CA ARG A 434 10.95 -10.84 -3.46
C ARG A 434 11.46 -9.51 -4.01
N THR A 435 10.74 -8.95 -4.98
CA THR A 435 11.09 -7.65 -5.59
C THR A 435 10.90 -6.50 -4.62
N TYR A 436 9.80 -6.46 -3.85
CA TYR A 436 9.56 -5.46 -2.81
C TYR A 436 10.70 -5.47 -1.78
N ALA A 437 10.98 -6.65 -1.21
CA ALA A 437 12.01 -6.86 -0.20
C ALA A 437 13.39 -6.42 -0.69
N LEU A 438 13.74 -6.73 -1.95
CA LEU A 438 14.98 -6.29 -2.58
C LEU A 438 15.03 -4.78 -2.87
N SER A 439 13.92 -4.19 -3.30
CA SER A 439 13.83 -2.75 -3.55
C SER A 439 14.06 -1.96 -2.25
N ASP A 440 13.49 -2.41 -1.14
CA ASP A 440 13.63 -1.76 0.17
C ASP A 440 14.98 -2.04 0.85
N TYR A 441 15.57 -3.22 0.63
CA TYR A 441 16.98 -3.52 0.95
C TYR A 441 17.92 -2.50 0.30
N LEU A 442 17.80 -2.29 -1.03
CA LEU A 442 18.67 -1.38 -1.78
C LEU A 442 18.40 0.10 -1.47
N LYS A 443 17.15 0.48 -1.20
CA LYS A 443 16.79 1.84 -0.73
C LYS A 443 17.27 2.12 0.71
N GLY A 444 17.50 1.08 1.52
CA GLY A 444 17.96 1.21 2.89
C GLY A 444 16.99 1.93 3.83
N ARG A 445 15.66 1.80 3.63
CA ARG A 445 14.62 2.57 4.37
C ARG A 445 14.81 2.54 5.89
N TYR A 446 15.28 1.43 6.44
CA TYR A 446 15.49 1.22 7.88
C TYR A 446 16.97 1.03 8.26
N ARG A 447 17.91 1.53 7.43
CA ARG A 447 19.37 1.39 7.63
C ARG A 447 19.82 1.90 9.01
N ALA A 448 19.28 3.02 9.49
CA ALA A 448 19.61 3.57 10.81
C ALA A 448 19.24 2.61 11.96
N GLN A 449 18.12 1.90 11.82
CA GLN A 449 17.63 0.90 12.76
C GLN A 449 18.34 -0.47 12.64
N GLY A 450 19.16 -0.65 11.59
CA GLY A 450 19.94 -1.86 11.34
C GLY A 450 19.11 -3.04 10.84
N PHE A 451 18.05 -2.78 10.08
CA PHE A 451 17.27 -3.79 9.35
C PHE A 451 16.79 -3.25 7.98
N HIS A 452 16.16 -4.10 7.17
CA HIS A 452 15.79 -3.79 5.77
C HIS A 452 14.28 -3.62 5.57
N VAL A 453 13.45 -4.38 6.29
CA VAL A 453 11.97 -4.35 6.24
C VAL A 453 11.37 -4.59 7.64
N THR A 454 10.08 -4.33 7.81
CA THR A 454 9.28 -4.73 8.99
C THR A 454 8.41 -5.95 8.68
N ASP A 455 7.87 -6.60 9.72
CA ASP A 455 6.97 -7.77 9.59
C ASP A 455 5.47 -7.45 9.50
N ASN A 456 5.14 -6.19 9.25
CA ASN A 456 3.78 -5.65 9.19
C ASN A 456 3.55 -4.84 7.89
N THR A 457 2.34 -4.30 7.73
CA THR A 457 1.90 -3.56 6.52
C THR A 457 2.64 -2.25 6.22
N MET A 458 3.63 -1.84 7.03
CA MET A 458 4.58 -0.79 6.65
C MET A 458 5.65 -1.29 5.66
N SER A 459 5.85 -2.61 5.61
CA SER A 459 6.63 -3.30 4.58
C SER A 459 5.79 -4.41 3.96
N GLN A 460 5.80 -5.62 4.56
CA GLN A 460 5.07 -6.81 4.13
C GLN A 460 4.68 -7.64 5.36
N VAL A 461 3.54 -8.32 5.33
CA VAL A 461 3.11 -9.17 6.46
C VAL A 461 3.97 -10.43 6.51
N TYR A 462 4.75 -10.60 7.58
CA TYR A 462 5.68 -11.73 7.73
C TYR A 462 5.33 -12.59 8.95
N ASN A 463 5.27 -13.91 8.72
CA ASN A 463 5.01 -14.92 9.73
C ASN A 463 3.69 -14.72 10.53
N ASN A 464 2.63 -14.26 9.85
CA ASN A 464 1.29 -14.19 10.42
C ASN A 464 0.48 -15.47 10.17
N THR A 465 0.78 -16.19 9.08
CA THR A 465 0.24 -17.53 8.75
C THR A 465 1.37 -18.57 8.77
N HIS A 466 1.03 -19.84 9.04
CA HIS A 466 1.98 -20.96 8.91
C HIS A 466 2.47 -21.16 7.45
N GLU A 467 3.71 -21.65 7.31
CA GLU A 467 4.21 -22.23 6.06
C GLU A 467 3.26 -23.34 5.56
N ASN A 468 3.03 -23.45 4.25
CA ASN A 468 2.27 -24.56 3.64
C ASN A 468 2.91 -25.03 2.32
N PRO A 469 2.58 -26.25 1.82
CA PRO A 469 3.21 -26.82 0.63
C PRO A 469 3.03 -25.96 -0.63
N GLU A 470 1.84 -25.41 -0.85
CA GLU A 470 1.50 -24.69 -2.08
C GLU A 470 2.30 -23.37 -2.21
N THR A 471 2.41 -22.62 -1.10
CA THR A 471 3.21 -21.40 -1.07
C THR A 471 4.71 -21.69 -1.12
N ARG A 472 5.19 -22.76 -0.48
CA ARG A 472 6.58 -23.23 -0.58
C ARG A 472 6.95 -23.63 -2.01
N GLU A 473 6.04 -24.30 -2.73
CA GLU A 473 6.22 -24.65 -4.13
C GLU A 473 6.28 -23.40 -5.02
N ALA A 474 5.41 -22.41 -4.79
CA ALA A 474 5.43 -21.14 -5.52
C ALA A 474 6.74 -20.36 -5.35
N VAL A 475 7.28 -20.31 -4.12
CA VAL A 475 8.59 -19.71 -3.83
C VAL A 475 9.69 -20.49 -4.55
N LYS A 476 9.73 -21.83 -4.42
CA LYS A 476 10.73 -22.69 -5.10
C LYS A 476 10.69 -22.55 -6.63
N LYS A 477 9.50 -22.55 -7.24
CA LYS A 477 9.30 -22.39 -8.70
C LYS A 477 9.57 -20.95 -9.19
N THR A 478 9.90 -20.01 -8.31
CA THR A 478 10.28 -18.63 -8.65
C THR A 478 11.61 -18.20 -8.01
N TYR A 479 12.43 -19.13 -7.54
CA TYR A 479 13.67 -18.88 -6.82
C TYR A 479 14.54 -17.78 -7.48
N GLY A 480 14.90 -16.75 -6.72
CA GLY A 480 15.66 -15.59 -7.20
C GLY A 480 14.93 -14.64 -8.16
N LEU A 481 13.76 -14.98 -8.71
CA LEU A 481 13.09 -14.14 -9.72
C LEU A 481 12.51 -12.85 -9.13
N VAL A 482 12.89 -11.71 -9.73
CA VAL A 482 12.46 -10.35 -9.39
C VAL A 482 12.13 -9.54 -10.65
N MET A 483 11.35 -8.47 -10.48
CA MET A 483 10.98 -7.54 -11.55
C MET A 483 11.86 -6.29 -11.54
N LEU A 484 12.42 -5.93 -12.69
CA LEU A 484 13.27 -4.76 -12.89
C LEU A 484 12.61 -3.78 -13.87
N TYR A 485 12.84 -2.48 -13.68
CA TYR A 485 12.60 -1.44 -14.68
C TYR A 485 13.93 -0.71 -14.92
N LYS A 486 14.38 -0.65 -16.19
CA LYS A 486 15.70 -0.11 -16.57
C LYS A 486 16.84 -0.63 -15.67
N GLY A 487 16.88 -1.96 -15.48
CA GLY A 487 17.89 -2.67 -14.68
C GLY A 487 17.78 -2.56 -13.15
N LYS A 488 16.82 -1.79 -12.60
CA LYS A 488 16.67 -1.57 -11.15
C LYS A 488 15.40 -2.27 -10.59
N PRO A 489 15.45 -2.94 -9.42
CA PRO A 489 14.27 -3.57 -8.81
C PRO A 489 13.13 -2.58 -8.55
N ILE A 490 11.96 -2.86 -9.13
CA ILE A 490 10.79 -1.97 -9.02
C ILE A 490 10.26 -1.91 -7.59
N ASP A 491 9.50 -0.86 -7.27
CA ASP A 491 8.67 -0.86 -6.08
C ASP A 491 7.40 -1.70 -6.33
N ALA A 492 7.50 -3.01 -6.08
CA ALA A 492 6.47 -4.01 -6.38
C ALA A 492 5.29 -3.97 -5.40
N LYS A 493 4.58 -2.83 -5.35
CA LYS A 493 3.39 -2.64 -4.53
C LYS A 493 2.26 -3.59 -4.94
N TYR A 494 1.61 -4.21 -3.96
CA TYR A 494 0.41 -5.03 -4.15
C TYR A 494 -0.65 -4.69 -3.09
N TYR A 495 -1.89 -5.11 -3.34
CA TYR A 495 -3.05 -4.87 -2.48
C TYR A 495 -4.10 -5.98 -2.66
N SER A 496 -5.06 -6.08 -1.75
CA SER A 496 -6.00 -7.21 -1.75
C SER A 496 -6.97 -7.20 -2.94
N THR A 497 -7.90 -6.26 -2.95
CA THR A 497 -9.09 -6.33 -3.83
C THR A 497 -9.19 -5.09 -4.72
N SER A 498 -9.31 -5.32 -6.03
CA SER A 498 -9.61 -4.31 -7.05
C SER A 498 -11.00 -3.70 -6.86
N CYS A 499 -11.19 -2.44 -7.26
CA CYS A 499 -12.53 -1.83 -7.40
C CYS A 499 -13.09 -1.96 -8.82
N GLY A 500 -12.33 -2.57 -9.74
CA GLY A 500 -12.46 -2.44 -11.19
C GLY A 500 -11.33 -1.65 -11.83
N PHE A 501 -10.48 -0.98 -11.04
CA PHE A 501 -9.31 -0.23 -11.51
C PHE A 501 -8.09 -0.41 -10.60
N GLY A 502 -6.92 -0.11 -11.17
CA GLY A 502 -5.68 0.18 -10.47
C GLY A 502 -5.32 1.67 -10.60
N ALA A 503 -4.71 2.25 -9.57
CA ALA A 503 -4.22 3.62 -9.54
C ALA A 503 -2.72 3.69 -9.80
N SER A 504 -2.30 4.74 -10.52
CA SER A 504 -0.89 5.10 -10.56
C SER A 504 -0.42 5.54 -9.18
N ALA A 505 0.81 5.17 -8.82
CA ALA A 505 1.43 5.52 -7.54
C ALA A 505 1.37 7.03 -7.24
N VAL A 506 1.51 7.87 -8.28
CA VAL A 506 1.45 9.34 -8.23
C VAL A 506 0.08 9.88 -7.73
N THR A 507 -0.96 9.05 -7.79
CA THR A 507 -2.32 9.39 -7.28
C THR A 507 -2.62 8.75 -5.91
N VAL A 508 -1.66 8.02 -5.33
CA VAL A 508 -1.76 7.36 -4.02
C VAL A 508 -0.81 8.02 -3.01
N TRP A 509 0.37 8.47 -3.45
CA TRP A 509 1.45 9.06 -2.63
C TRP A 509 1.92 10.42 -3.20
#